data_AF-A0A6G3ZD36-F1
#
_entry.id   AF-A0A6G3ZD36-F1
#
_cell.length_a   1.000
_cell.length_b   1.000
_cell.length_c   1.000
_cell.angle_alpha   90.00
_cell.angle_beta   90.00
_cell.angle_gamma   90.00
#
_symmetry.space_group_name_H-M   'P 1'
#
loop_
_entity.id
_entity.type
_entity.pdbx_description
1 polymer ?
#
loop_
_entity_poly.entity_id
_entity_poly.type
_entity_poly.pdbx_seq_one_letter_code
_entity_poly.pdbx_strand_id
1 'polypeptide(L)'
;MAGSLQRWRSAYHNEVLAEGLAPDDLGSTLKQKLRWAQGTIQVLVRDNPLLKSGLTWGQRLQYFQTMYSYFAGFFVVIFLICPIVSLFTGIIPVSTFSAEFALHFIPVYVINRLTLMAATLGIPMREIWRNEQYAISLFPLQVQAVWSVLTGKKIKFQVTPKQRQSGVYWRLIRMQLIFFALTIGGMVWGLMQLVLGHRSDLGTYAINVGWGFYHVAILWAIIRAAYWQPKTS
;
A
#
# COMPACT_ATOMS: atom_id res chain seq x y z
N MET A 1 34.35 -19.67 -14.89
CA MET A 1 33.52 -20.87 -15.12
C MET A 1 32.06 -20.45 -15.09
N ALA A 2 31.46 -20.15 -16.25
CA ALA A 2 30.04 -19.84 -16.34
C ALA A 2 29.27 -21.16 -16.36
N GLY A 3 28.75 -21.57 -15.19
CA GLY A 3 27.86 -22.72 -15.09
C GLY A 3 26.68 -22.52 -16.03
N SER A 4 26.40 -23.54 -16.85
CA SER A 4 25.26 -23.55 -17.77
C SER A 4 24.00 -23.22 -16.98
N LEU A 5 23.34 -22.10 -17.32
CA LEU A 5 22.04 -21.76 -16.78
C LEU A 5 21.04 -22.81 -17.28
N GLN A 6 20.86 -23.89 -16.52
CA GLN A 6 19.83 -24.88 -16.79
C GLN A 6 18.48 -24.17 -16.84
N ARG A 7 17.80 -24.29 -17.98
CA ARG A 7 16.46 -23.75 -18.21
C ARG A 7 15.42 -24.62 -17.48
N TRP A 8 15.35 -24.46 -16.17
CA TRP A 8 14.30 -25.08 -15.36
C TRP A 8 12.94 -24.45 -15.67
N ARG A 9 11.88 -25.27 -15.63
CA ARG A 9 10.49 -24.82 -15.79
C ARG A 9 9.78 -24.97 -14.44
N SER A 10 8.98 -23.97 -14.07
CA SER A 10 8.11 -23.99 -12.89
C SER A 10 6.66 -24.25 -13.28
N ALA A 11 5.93 -25.00 -12.46
CA ALA A 11 4.48 -25.18 -12.57
C ALA A 11 3.82 -24.78 -11.23
N TYR A 12 2.64 -24.17 -11.30
CA TYR A 12 1.82 -23.83 -10.13
C TYR A 12 0.59 -24.74 -10.10
N HIS A 13 0.41 -25.46 -9.00
CA HIS A 13 -0.76 -26.29 -8.75
C HIS A 13 -1.68 -25.55 -7.77
N ASN A 14 -2.90 -25.23 -8.19
CA ASN A 14 -3.87 -24.47 -7.40
C ASN A 14 -4.67 -25.36 -6.45
N GLU A 15 -3.96 -26.18 -5.66
CA GLU A 15 -4.52 -27.15 -4.72
C GLU A 15 -3.97 -26.87 -3.32
N VAL A 16 -4.80 -27.09 -2.29
CA VAL A 16 -4.36 -26.95 -0.89
C VAL A 16 -3.57 -28.20 -0.51
N LEU A 17 -2.25 -28.11 -0.57
CA LEU A 17 -1.33 -29.21 -0.24
C LEU A 17 -0.66 -29.08 1.14
N ALA A 18 -0.74 -27.90 1.76
CA ALA A 18 -0.17 -27.64 3.07
C ALA A 18 -0.93 -26.52 3.81
N GLU A 19 -1.15 -26.69 5.11
CA GLU A 19 -1.74 -25.68 5.99
C GLU A 19 -0.66 -25.10 6.91
N GLY A 20 -0.43 -23.79 6.80
CA GLY A 20 0.57 -23.08 7.58
C GLY A 20 -0.06 -22.22 8.68
N LEU A 21 0.72 -21.95 9.74
CA LEU A 21 0.32 -21.02 10.78
C LEU A 21 0.59 -19.57 10.33
N ALA A 22 -0.43 -18.72 10.37
CA ALA A 22 -0.31 -17.28 10.19
C ALA A 22 0.02 -16.59 11.53
N PRO A 23 0.65 -15.40 11.52
CA PRO A 23 0.87 -14.65 12.76
C PRO A 23 -0.46 -14.23 13.42
N ASP A 24 -0.56 -14.40 14.74
CA ASP A 24 -1.79 -14.13 15.50
C ASP A 24 -1.97 -12.66 15.94
N ASP A 25 -0.96 -11.81 15.73
CA ASP A 25 -0.97 -10.40 16.13
C ASP A 25 -0.41 -9.48 15.04
N LEU A 26 -0.80 -8.20 15.12
CA LEU A 26 -0.41 -7.18 14.15
C LEU A 26 1.11 -6.96 14.14
N GLY A 27 1.77 -6.98 15.30
CA GLY A 27 3.21 -6.75 15.41
C GLY A 27 4.00 -7.83 14.69
N SER A 28 3.65 -9.10 14.93
CA SER A 28 4.25 -10.26 14.26
C SER A 28 4.00 -10.25 12.75
N THR A 29 2.78 -9.87 12.33
CA THR A 29 2.43 -9.70 10.90
C THR A 29 3.28 -8.64 10.22
N LEU A 30 3.38 -7.43 10.81
CA LEU A 30 4.16 -6.34 10.25
C LEU A 30 5.66 -6.66 10.22
N LYS A 31 6.20 -7.33 11.24
CA LYS A 31 7.60 -7.80 11.23
C LYS A 31 7.86 -8.79 10.11
N GLN A 32 6.96 -9.76 9.89
CA GLN A 32 7.10 -10.73 8.81
C GLN A 32 7.07 -10.04 7.44
N LYS A 33 6.11 -9.15 7.22
CA LYS A 33 5.96 -8.42 5.95
C LYS A 33 7.12 -7.47 5.67
N LEU A 34 7.67 -6.83 6.70
CA LEU A 34 8.87 -6.00 6.58
C LEU A 34 10.07 -6.84 6.11
N ARG A 35 10.25 -8.05 6.65
CA ARG A 35 11.32 -8.96 6.19
C ARG A 35 11.14 -9.38 4.74
N TRP A 36 9.92 -9.70 4.32
CA TRP A 36 9.64 -10.02 2.92
C TRP A 36 9.98 -8.86 2.00
N ALA A 37 9.51 -7.65 2.33
CA ALA A 37 9.81 -6.44 1.57
C ALA A 37 11.33 -6.17 1.48
N GLN A 38 12.04 -6.22 2.60
CA GLN A 38 13.48 -6.00 2.65
C GLN A 38 14.26 -7.05 1.83
N GLY A 39 13.91 -8.33 1.98
CA GLY A 39 14.54 -9.42 1.23
C GLY A 39 14.31 -9.26 -0.28
N THR A 40 13.08 -8.95 -0.69
CA THR A 40 12.74 -8.74 -2.11
C THR A 40 13.50 -7.55 -2.70
N ILE A 41 13.55 -6.40 -2.00
CA ILE A 41 14.31 -5.24 -2.46
C ILE A 41 15.82 -5.51 -2.47
N GLN A 42 16.34 -6.29 -1.52
CA GLN A 42 17.75 -6.69 -1.53
C GLN A 42 18.09 -7.55 -2.75
N VAL A 43 17.21 -8.46 -3.16
CA VAL A 43 17.39 -9.24 -4.40
C VAL A 43 17.35 -8.32 -5.62
N LEU A 44 16.41 -7.37 -5.67
CA LEU A 44 16.33 -6.40 -6.78
C LEU A 44 17.63 -5.60 -6.95
N VAL A 45 18.19 -5.10 -5.86
CA VAL A 45 19.42 -4.29 -5.88
C VAL A 45 20.66 -5.13 -6.24
N ARG A 46 20.72 -6.39 -5.77
CA ARG A 46 21.90 -7.25 -5.99
C ARG A 46 21.91 -7.99 -7.32
N ASP A 47 20.76 -8.43 -7.80
CA ASP A 47 20.64 -9.43 -8.88
C ASP A 47 19.58 -9.05 -9.93
N ASN A 48 19.19 -7.76 -9.95
CA ASN A 48 18.19 -7.13 -10.82
C ASN A 48 17.64 -8.03 -11.96
N PRO A 49 16.37 -8.49 -11.86
CA PRO A 49 15.82 -9.45 -12.82
C PRO A 49 15.78 -8.92 -14.26
N LEU A 50 15.76 -7.60 -14.47
CA LEU A 50 15.75 -7.01 -15.81
C LEU A 50 17.06 -7.24 -16.57
N LEU A 51 18.18 -7.35 -15.86
CA LEU A 51 19.51 -7.51 -16.43
C LEU A 51 19.98 -8.98 -16.38
N LYS A 52 19.24 -9.84 -15.69
CA LYS A 52 19.62 -11.24 -15.49
C LYS A 52 19.54 -12.06 -16.77
N SER A 53 20.61 -12.78 -17.09
CA SER A 53 20.68 -13.72 -18.21
C SER A 53 19.85 -14.98 -17.93
N GLY A 54 19.38 -15.65 -18.99
CA GLY A 54 18.60 -16.88 -18.89
C GLY A 54 17.09 -16.72 -18.66
N LEU A 55 16.59 -15.50 -18.39
CA LEU A 55 15.16 -15.19 -18.27
C LEU A 55 14.58 -14.68 -19.60
N THR A 56 13.36 -15.11 -19.93
CA THR A 56 12.58 -14.49 -21.01
C THR A 56 12.10 -13.09 -20.61
N TRP A 57 11.79 -12.24 -21.58
CA TRP A 57 11.30 -10.88 -21.28
C TRP A 57 10.06 -10.88 -20.37
N GLY A 58 9.11 -11.79 -20.60
CA GLY A 58 7.93 -11.94 -19.74
C GLY A 58 8.28 -12.32 -18.30
N GLN A 59 9.21 -13.26 -18.11
CA GLN A 59 9.69 -13.63 -16.78
C GLN A 59 10.37 -12.44 -16.08
N ARG A 60 11.21 -11.69 -16.81
CA ARG A 60 11.87 -10.49 -16.29
C ARG A 60 10.85 -9.48 -15.78
N LEU A 61 9.80 -9.21 -16.56
CA LEU A 61 8.75 -8.27 -16.18
C LEU A 61 7.96 -8.78 -14.96
N GLN A 62 7.63 -10.06 -14.89
CA GLN A 62 6.90 -10.64 -13.75
C GLN A 62 7.69 -10.55 -12.43
N TYR A 63 8.98 -10.92 -12.46
CA TYR A 63 9.87 -10.76 -11.30
C TYR A 63 10.04 -9.29 -10.93
N PHE A 64 10.28 -8.43 -11.92
CA PHE A 64 10.46 -7.01 -11.69
C PHE A 64 9.19 -6.37 -11.10
N GLN A 65 8.01 -6.65 -11.63
CA GLN A 65 6.74 -6.13 -11.11
C GLN A 65 6.53 -6.50 -9.65
N THR A 66 6.81 -7.77 -9.29
CA THR A 66 6.71 -8.25 -7.90
C THR A 66 7.65 -7.46 -6.99
N MET A 67 8.89 -7.25 -7.41
CA MET A 67 9.89 -6.51 -6.63
C MET A 67 9.58 -5.00 -6.56
N TYR A 68 9.17 -4.42 -7.68
CA TYR A 68 8.84 -3.00 -7.83
C TYR A 68 7.60 -2.59 -7.04
N SER A 69 6.67 -3.54 -6.78
CA SER A 69 5.46 -3.27 -6.00
C SER A 69 5.74 -2.68 -4.61
N TYR A 70 6.88 -2.98 -3.98
CA TYR A 70 7.25 -2.42 -2.68
C TYR A 70 7.61 -0.92 -2.74
N PHE A 71 7.83 -0.34 -3.93
CA PHE A 71 7.99 1.11 -4.10
C PHE A 71 6.64 1.85 -4.12
N ALA A 72 5.51 1.13 -4.20
CA ALA A 72 4.17 1.71 -4.14
C ALA A 72 3.97 2.61 -2.91
N GLY A 73 4.65 2.31 -1.80
CA GLY A 73 4.57 3.09 -0.56
C GLY A 73 4.91 4.57 -0.74
N PHE A 74 5.84 4.92 -1.63
CA PHE A 74 6.17 6.33 -1.91
C PHE A 74 5.04 7.04 -2.65
N PHE A 75 4.42 6.37 -3.61
CA PHE A 75 3.27 6.91 -4.35
C PHE A 75 2.05 7.04 -3.43
N VAL A 76 1.84 6.09 -2.50
CA VAL A 76 0.77 6.18 -1.50
C VAL A 76 0.98 7.38 -0.57
N VAL A 77 2.22 7.72 -0.19
CA VAL A 77 2.48 8.94 0.59
C VAL A 77 2.00 10.17 -0.17
N ILE A 78 2.37 10.31 -1.44
CA ILE A 78 1.94 11.44 -2.28
C ILE A 78 0.41 11.46 -2.39
N PHE A 79 -0.19 10.31 -2.68
CA PHE A 79 -1.63 10.14 -2.77
C PHE A 79 -2.37 10.61 -1.51
N LEU A 80 -1.88 10.25 -0.32
CA LEU A 80 -2.46 10.69 0.96
C LEU A 80 -2.21 12.18 1.25
N ILE A 81 -1.04 12.72 0.89
CA ILE A 81 -0.67 14.13 1.15
C ILE A 81 -1.47 15.09 0.27
N CYS A 82 -1.73 14.76 -0.99
CA CYS A 82 -2.37 15.67 -1.96
C CYS A 82 -3.67 16.32 -1.44
N PRO A 83 -4.69 15.56 -1.00
CA PRO A 83 -5.91 16.18 -0.49
C PRO A 83 -5.71 16.86 0.86
N ILE A 84 -4.79 16.38 1.71
CA ILE A 84 -4.48 17.05 2.98
C ILE A 84 -3.96 18.46 2.72
N VAL A 85 -2.98 18.62 1.81
CA VAL A 85 -2.43 19.93 1.44
C VAL A 85 -3.53 20.81 0.86
N SER A 86 -4.37 20.27 -0.04
CA SER A 86 -5.45 21.04 -0.64
C SER A 86 -6.48 21.51 0.39
N LEU A 87 -6.87 20.66 1.35
CA LEU A 87 -7.79 21.01 2.42
C LEU A 87 -7.24 22.12 3.33
N PHE A 88 -5.96 22.04 3.70
CA PHE A 88 -5.34 23.05 4.56
C PHE A 88 -5.05 24.36 3.83
N THR A 89 -4.59 24.32 2.58
CA THR A 89 -4.07 25.50 1.86
C THR A 89 -5.04 26.08 0.84
N GLY A 90 -6.00 25.31 0.34
CA GLY A 90 -6.86 25.68 -0.79
C GLY A 90 -6.14 25.57 -2.14
N ILE A 91 -4.86 25.19 -2.15
CA ILE A 91 -4.08 25.01 -3.37
C ILE A 91 -4.38 23.63 -3.93
N ILE A 92 -4.75 23.55 -5.20
CA ILE A 92 -4.94 22.28 -5.89
C ILE A 92 -3.58 21.86 -6.48
N PRO A 93 -2.99 20.73 -6.06
CA PRO A 93 -1.70 20.29 -6.59
C PRO A 93 -1.74 19.91 -8.08
N VAL A 94 -2.94 19.67 -8.61
CA VAL A 94 -3.19 19.31 -10.01
C VAL A 94 -4.06 20.40 -10.63
N SER A 95 -3.52 21.10 -11.62
CA SER A 95 -4.25 22.13 -12.37
C SER A 95 -5.39 21.49 -13.15
N THR A 96 -6.62 21.79 -12.72
CA THR A 96 -7.91 21.58 -13.38
C THR A 96 -8.22 20.15 -13.90
N PHE A 97 -9.26 19.56 -13.31
CA PHE A 97 -10.02 18.44 -13.90
C PHE A 97 -10.76 18.93 -15.18
N SER A 98 -10.01 19.16 -16.25
CA SER A 98 -10.56 19.50 -17.56
C SER A 98 -11.22 18.29 -18.23
N ALA A 99 -12.02 18.53 -19.27
CA ALA A 99 -12.56 17.46 -20.10
C ALA A 99 -11.42 16.55 -20.64
N GLU A 100 -10.26 17.13 -20.94
CA GLU A 100 -9.04 16.41 -21.32
C GLU A 100 -8.59 15.43 -20.23
N PHE A 101 -8.54 15.85 -18.96
CA PHE A 101 -8.19 14.93 -17.87
C PHE A 101 -9.17 13.76 -17.79
N ALA A 102 -10.47 14.03 -17.87
CA ALA A 102 -11.50 12.99 -17.81
C ALA A 102 -11.40 12.00 -19.00
N LEU A 103 -11.17 12.50 -20.21
CA LEU A 103 -11.00 11.68 -21.42
C LEU A 103 -9.79 10.74 -21.34
N HIS A 104 -8.72 11.15 -20.67
CA HIS A 104 -7.54 10.29 -20.49
C HIS A 104 -7.66 9.37 -19.26
N PHE A 105 -8.20 9.87 -18.16
CA PHE A 105 -8.27 9.14 -16.90
C PHE A 105 -9.34 8.04 -16.91
N ILE A 106 -10.55 8.35 -17.40
CA ILE A 106 -11.70 7.44 -17.29
C ILE A 106 -11.45 6.13 -18.03
N PRO A 107 -11.00 6.11 -19.31
CA PRO A 107 -10.77 4.85 -20.02
C PRO A 107 -9.70 3.98 -19.34
N VAL A 108 -8.60 4.59 -18.90
CA VAL A 108 -7.53 3.88 -18.20
C VAL A 108 -8.03 3.29 -16.89
N TYR A 109 -8.79 4.06 -16.11
CA TYR A 109 -9.36 3.62 -14.85
C TYR A 109 -10.36 2.47 -15.05
N VAL A 110 -11.24 2.57 -16.06
CA VAL A 110 -12.22 1.52 -16.38
C VAL A 110 -11.52 0.23 -16.82
N ILE A 111 -10.55 0.31 -17.73
CA ILE A 111 -9.78 -0.87 -18.18
C ILE A 111 -9.04 -1.52 -17.01
N ASN A 112 -8.45 -0.71 -16.13
CA ASN A 112 -7.79 -1.21 -14.92
C ASN A 112 -8.77 -1.96 -14.02
N ARG A 113 -9.95 -1.42 -13.78
CA ARG A 113 -10.99 -2.06 -12.96
C ARG A 113 -11.53 -3.34 -13.60
N LEU A 114 -11.77 -3.35 -14.91
CA LEU A 114 -12.21 -4.55 -15.62
C LEU A 114 -11.14 -5.66 -15.57
N THR A 115 -9.87 -5.28 -15.73
CA THR A 115 -8.75 -6.23 -15.64
C THR A 115 -8.64 -6.80 -14.23
N LEU A 116 -8.78 -5.97 -13.20
CA LEU A 116 -8.82 -6.43 -11.81
C LEU A 116 -9.97 -7.42 -11.60
N MET A 117 -11.18 -7.08 -12.04
CA MET A 117 -12.35 -7.95 -11.92
C MET A 117 -12.16 -9.30 -12.61
N ALA A 118 -11.59 -9.31 -13.82
CA ALA A 118 -11.27 -10.53 -14.55
C ALA A 118 -10.20 -11.36 -13.83
N ALA A 119 -9.15 -10.72 -13.30
CA ALA A 119 -8.07 -11.39 -12.58
C ALA A 119 -8.50 -11.95 -11.21
N THR A 120 -9.56 -11.40 -10.62
CA THR A 120 -10.10 -11.81 -9.31
C THR A 120 -11.42 -12.56 -9.42
N LEU A 121 -11.72 -13.17 -10.56
CA LEU A 121 -12.96 -13.92 -10.76
C LEU A 121 -13.11 -15.02 -9.69
N GLY A 122 -14.26 -15.06 -9.02
CA GLY A 122 -14.53 -16.00 -7.92
C GLY A 122 -14.08 -15.52 -6.54
N ILE A 123 -13.41 -14.37 -6.43
CA ILE A 123 -13.04 -13.76 -5.13
C ILE A 123 -14.15 -12.77 -4.71
N PRO A 124 -14.68 -12.85 -3.48
CA PRO A 124 -15.68 -11.90 -3.00
C PRO A 124 -15.18 -10.45 -3.01
N MET A 125 -16.02 -9.50 -3.43
CA MET A 125 -15.66 -8.07 -3.52
C MET A 125 -15.15 -7.49 -2.18
N ARG A 126 -15.66 -8.00 -1.06
CA ARG A 126 -15.19 -7.63 0.29
C ARG A 126 -13.71 -7.95 0.51
N GLU A 127 -13.22 -9.06 -0.03
CA GLU A 127 -11.82 -9.47 0.08
C GLU A 127 -10.93 -8.63 -0.85
N ILE A 128 -11.42 -8.28 -2.05
CA ILE A 128 -10.73 -7.34 -2.96
C ILE A 128 -10.56 -5.98 -2.28
N TRP A 129 -11.63 -5.45 -1.68
CA TRP A 129 -11.58 -4.21 -0.92
C TRP A 129 -10.62 -4.31 0.28
N ARG A 130 -10.65 -5.43 1.01
CA ARG A 130 -9.71 -5.67 2.12
C ARG A 130 -8.26 -5.68 1.65
N ASN A 131 -7.98 -6.26 0.49
CA ASN A 131 -6.65 -6.26 -0.11
C ASN A 131 -6.19 -4.85 -0.50
N GLU A 132 -7.06 -4.02 -1.08
CA GLU A 132 -6.77 -2.60 -1.40
C GLU A 132 -6.44 -1.81 -0.13
N GLN A 133 -7.23 -2.00 0.94
CA GLN A 133 -6.97 -1.40 2.24
C GLN A 133 -5.60 -1.81 2.80
N TYR A 134 -5.25 -3.09 2.66
CA TYR A 134 -3.98 -3.63 3.12
C TYR A 134 -2.80 -3.06 2.32
N ALA A 135 -2.90 -3.02 0.99
CA ALA A 135 -1.85 -2.52 0.11
C ALA A 135 -1.49 -1.07 0.42
N ILE A 136 -2.49 -0.22 0.65
CA ILE A 136 -2.30 1.20 0.98
C ILE A 136 -1.82 1.36 2.44
N SER A 137 -2.42 0.67 3.39
CA SER A 137 -2.10 0.82 4.82
C SER A 137 -0.66 0.41 5.18
N LEU A 138 -0.01 -0.40 4.34
CA LEU A 138 1.38 -0.82 4.50
C LEU A 138 2.42 0.20 4.01
N PHE A 139 2.01 1.36 3.49
CA PHE A 139 2.95 2.34 2.92
C PHE A 139 4.15 2.68 3.82
N PRO A 140 4.05 2.85 5.16
CA PRO A 140 5.22 3.20 5.96
C PRO A 140 6.22 2.04 6.03
N LEU A 141 5.70 0.80 6.06
CA LEU A 141 6.52 -0.41 6.06
C LEU A 141 7.24 -0.57 4.72
N GLN A 142 6.54 -0.33 3.62
CA GLN A 142 7.10 -0.37 2.27
C GLN A 142 8.22 0.68 2.09
N VAL A 143 7.96 1.93 2.48
CA VAL A 143 8.96 3.01 2.49
C VAL A 143 10.15 2.66 3.39
N GLN A 144 9.88 2.16 4.60
CA GLN A 144 10.92 1.72 5.53
C GLN A 144 11.80 0.61 4.93
N ALA A 145 11.18 -0.38 4.28
CA ALA A 145 11.89 -1.50 3.66
C ALA A 145 12.86 -1.00 2.59
N VAL A 146 12.35 -0.22 1.62
CA VAL A 146 13.16 0.34 0.53
C VAL A 146 14.29 1.21 1.10
N TRP A 147 13.96 2.15 1.99
CA TRP A 147 14.95 3.04 2.60
C TRP A 147 16.04 2.27 3.35
N SER A 148 15.67 1.25 4.12
CA SER A 148 16.63 0.47 4.91
C SER A 148 17.63 -0.30 4.05
N VAL A 149 17.19 -0.85 2.92
CA VAL A 149 18.06 -1.60 2.00
C VAL A 149 18.98 -0.65 1.24
N LEU A 150 18.44 0.45 0.71
CA LEU A 150 19.23 1.42 -0.07
C LEU A 150 20.27 2.15 0.78
N THR A 151 20.00 2.37 2.07
CA THR A 151 20.94 3.01 3.01
C THR A 151 21.93 2.03 3.67
N GLY A 152 21.87 0.74 3.32
CA GLY A 152 22.79 -0.27 3.87
C GLY A 152 22.61 -0.56 5.37
N LYS A 153 21.48 -0.18 5.98
CA LYS A 153 21.22 -0.51 7.39
C LYS A 153 21.15 -2.03 7.56
N LYS A 154 21.90 -2.56 8.53
CA LYS A 154 21.87 -4.00 8.86
C LYS A 154 20.44 -4.43 9.21
N ILE A 155 19.87 -5.31 8.40
CA ILE A 155 18.58 -5.94 8.66
C ILE A 155 18.80 -6.92 9.83
N LYS A 156 18.40 -6.51 11.04
CA LYS A 156 18.42 -7.42 12.20
C LYS A 156 17.29 -8.43 12.03
N PHE A 157 17.65 -9.68 11.77
CA PHE A 157 16.70 -10.78 11.76
C PHE A 157 16.22 -11.05 13.19
N GLN A 158 15.05 -10.52 13.54
CA GLN A 158 14.36 -10.94 14.76
C GLN A 158 13.39 -12.05 14.39
N VAL A 159 13.53 -13.19 15.07
CA VAL A 159 12.58 -14.31 14.96
C VAL A 159 11.21 -13.79 15.40
N THR A 160 10.19 -14.02 14.56
CA THR A 160 8.82 -13.70 14.91
C THR A 160 8.43 -14.52 16.16
N PRO A 161 7.95 -13.89 17.24
CA PRO A 161 7.49 -14.64 18.41
C PRO A 161 6.46 -15.69 17.99
N LYS A 162 6.62 -16.93 18.46
CA LYS A 162 5.66 -18.03 18.21
C LYS A 162 4.43 -17.95 19.12
N GLN A 163 4.46 -17.06 20.11
CA GLN A 163 3.36 -16.81 21.04
C GLN A 163 2.78 -15.42 20.77
N ARG A 164 1.45 -15.35 20.74
CA ARG A 164 0.68 -14.13 20.56
C ARG A 164 0.97 -13.13 21.68
N GLN A 165 1.19 -11.87 21.33
CA GLN A 165 1.28 -10.79 22.31
C GLN A 165 -0.06 -10.04 22.40
N SER A 166 -0.58 -9.86 23.62
CA SER A 166 -1.76 -9.05 23.90
C SER A 166 -1.35 -7.58 24.08
N GLY A 167 -2.00 -6.66 23.37
CA GLY A 167 -1.76 -5.23 23.54
C GLY A 167 -2.30 -4.37 22.41
N VAL A 168 -2.35 -3.06 22.64
CA VAL A 168 -2.71 -2.06 21.63
C VAL A 168 -1.45 -1.62 20.88
N TYR A 169 -1.46 -1.76 19.56
CA TYR A 169 -0.28 -1.56 18.71
C TYR A 169 -0.20 -0.17 18.07
N TRP A 170 -0.70 0.88 18.72
CA TRP A 170 -0.80 2.22 18.14
C TRP A 170 0.56 2.78 17.66
N ARG A 171 1.66 2.46 18.35
CA ARG A 171 3.02 2.89 17.97
C ARG A 171 3.46 2.34 16.61
N LEU A 172 2.99 1.14 16.25
CA LEU A 172 3.30 0.51 14.97
C LEU A 172 2.60 1.18 13.80
N ILE A 173 1.46 1.82 14.07
CA ILE A 173 0.63 2.48 13.06
C ILE A 173 0.65 4.02 13.19
N ARG A 174 1.68 4.59 13.82
CA ARG A 174 1.76 6.03 14.11
C ARG A 174 1.62 6.90 12.86
N MET A 175 2.19 6.47 11.73
CA MET A 175 2.13 7.23 10.49
C MET A 175 0.71 7.24 9.94
N GLN A 176 0.06 6.08 9.94
CA GLN A 176 -1.33 5.94 9.54
C GLN A 176 -2.26 6.79 10.42
N LEU A 177 -2.02 6.85 11.73
CA LEU A 177 -2.76 7.73 12.64
C LEU A 177 -2.56 9.21 12.35
N ILE A 178 -1.32 9.64 12.03
CA ILE A 178 -1.03 11.02 11.64
C ILE A 178 -1.80 11.39 10.38
N PHE A 179 -1.71 10.57 9.33
CA PHE A 179 -2.44 10.81 8.08
C PHE A 179 -3.96 10.82 8.27
N PHE A 180 -4.47 9.91 9.10
CA PHE A 180 -5.89 9.87 9.47
C PHE A 180 -6.32 11.16 10.18
N ALA A 181 -5.58 11.60 11.20
CA ALA A 181 -5.88 12.82 11.95
C ALA A 181 -5.76 14.08 11.09
N LEU A 182 -4.72 14.19 10.26
CA LEU A 182 -4.53 15.31 9.35
C LEU A 182 -5.64 15.38 8.29
N THR A 183 -6.12 14.25 7.80
CA THR A 183 -7.23 14.21 6.83
C THR A 183 -8.51 14.74 7.48
N ILE A 184 -8.86 14.27 8.67
CA ILE A 184 -10.05 14.76 9.40
C ILE A 184 -9.90 16.24 9.76
N GLY A 185 -8.75 16.63 10.31
CA GLY A 185 -8.46 18.02 10.67
C GLY A 185 -8.51 18.95 9.45
N GLY A 186 -8.00 18.50 8.30
CA GLY A 186 -8.06 19.23 7.05
C GLY A 186 -9.50 19.43 6.57
N MET A 187 -10.36 18.40 6.65
CA MET A 187 -11.77 18.54 6.28
C MET A 187 -12.49 19.57 7.15
N VAL A 188 -12.28 19.52 8.47
CA VAL A 188 -12.86 20.49 9.41
C VAL A 188 -12.33 21.91 9.15
N TRP A 189 -11.03 22.06 8.94
CA TRP A 189 -10.40 23.34 8.63
C TRP A 189 -10.90 23.92 7.31
N GLY A 190 -10.96 23.12 6.25
CA GLY A 190 -11.48 23.54 4.95
C GLY A 190 -12.93 24.01 5.04
N LEU A 191 -13.77 23.30 5.79
CA LEU A 191 -15.16 23.72 6.05
C LEU A 191 -15.22 25.07 6.77
N MET A 192 -14.42 25.24 7.82
CA MET A 192 -14.36 26.48 8.59
C MET A 192 -13.96 27.66 7.69
N GLN A 193 -12.96 27.48 6.82
CA GLN A 193 -12.53 28.54 5.89
C GLN A 193 -13.60 28.91 4.85
N LEU A 194 -14.43 27.96 4.41
CA LEU A 194 -15.58 28.24 3.55
C LEU A 194 -16.69 29.00 4.30
N VAL A 195 -17.02 28.56 5.52
CA VAL A 195 -18.08 29.19 6.33
C VAL A 195 -17.71 30.61 6.74
N LEU A 196 -16.43 30.86 7.03
CA LEU A 196 -15.92 32.21 7.35
C LEU A 196 -15.74 33.11 6.11
N GLY A 197 -16.00 32.60 4.91
CA GLY A 197 -15.87 33.38 3.66
C GLY A 197 -14.43 33.64 3.21
N HIS A 198 -13.43 33.03 3.84
CA HIS A 198 -12.03 33.11 3.39
C HIS A 198 -11.77 32.35 2.08
N ARG A 199 -12.68 31.46 1.69
CA ARG A 199 -12.63 30.63 0.49
C ARG A 199 -14.00 30.53 -0.16
N SER A 200 -14.04 30.42 -1.49
CA SER A 200 -15.27 30.27 -2.28
C SER A 200 -15.26 29.04 -3.20
N ASP A 201 -14.23 28.19 -3.11
CA ASP A 201 -13.99 27.04 -3.99
C ASP A 201 -14.72 25.76 -3.51
N LEU A 202 -16.05 25.79 -3.47
CA LEU A 202 -16.87 24.69 -2.96
C LEU A 202 -16.62 23.35 -3.70
N GLY A 203 -16.47 23.40 -5.03
CA GLY A 203 -16.24 22.18 -5.83
C GLY A 203 -14.92 21.48 -5.50
N THR A 204 -13.85 22.26 -5.36
CA THR A 204 -12.52 21.77 -4.96
C THR A 204 -12.58 21.14 -3.57
N TYR A 205 -13.21 21.82 -2.62
CA TYR A 205 -13.39 21.30 -1.27
C TYR A 205 -14.17 19.97 -1.28
N ALA A 206 -15.31 19.91 -1.99
CA ALA A 206 -16.15 18.72 -2.06
C ALA A 206 -15.40 17.50 -2.60
N ILE A 207 -14.59 17.68 -3.66
CA ILE A 207 -13.78 16.61 -4.25
C ILE A 207 -12.74 16.11 -3.24
N ASN A 208 -12.01 17.02 -2.58
CA ASN A 208 -10.99 16.64 -1.61
C ASN A 208 -11.59 15.99 -0.36
N VAL A 209 -12.79 16.38 0.06
CA VAL A 209 -13.55 15.70 1.11
C VAL A 209 -13.92 14.28 0.67
N GLY A 210 -14.36 14.09 -0.58
CA GLY A 210 -14.60 12.76 -1.14
C GLY A 210 -13.38 11.84 -1.07
N TRP A 211 -12.21 12.33 -1.50
CA TRP A 211 -10.95 11.63 -1.34
C TRP A 211 -10.56 11.43 0.13
N GLY A 212 -10.82 12.42 0.98
CA GLY A 212 -10.58 12.36 2.42
C GLY A 212 -11.37 11.23 3.09
N PHE A 213 -12.65 11.07 2.76
CA PHE A 213 -13.46 9.95 3.24
C PHE A 213 -12.92 8.60 2.77
N TYR A 214 -12.50 8.50 1.50
CA TYR A 214 -11.86 7.29 0.97
C TYR A 214 -10.58 6.94 1.73
N HIS A 215 -9.71 7.93 2.01
CA HIS A 215 -8.49 7.72 2.80
C HIS A 215 -8.79 7.28 4.24
N VAL A 216 -9.73 7.94 4.91
CA VAL A 216 -10.20 7.58 6.25
C VAL A 216 -10.71 6.14 6.26
N ALA A 217 -11.55 5.77 5.28
CA ALA A 217 -12.12 4.42 5.17
C ALA A 217 -11.05 3.33 4.96
N ILE A 218 -9.98 3.64 4.21
CA ILE A 218 -8.89 2.71 3.98
C ILE A 218 -7.99 2.55 5.21
N LEU A 219 -7.56 3.67 5.80
CA LEU A 219 -6.70 3.64 6.99
C LEU A 219 -7.43 3.08 8.22
N TRP A 220 -8.76 3.19 8.26
CA TRP A 220 -9.57 2.62 9.34
C TRP A 220 -9.33 1.11 9.53
N ALA A 221 -9.07 0.37 8.45
CA ALA A 221 -8.87 -1.08 8.53
C ALA A 221 -7.65 -1.47 9.39
N ILE A 222 -6.52 -0.79 9.18
CA ILE A 222 -5.30 -1.07 9.95
C ILE A 222 -5.38 -0.48 11.37
N ILE A 223 -6.09 0.64 11.53
CA ILE A 223 -6.38 1.21 12.85
C ILE A 223 -7.18 0.20 13.67
N ARG A 224 -8.30 -0.31 13.14
CA ARG A 224 -9.10 -1.34 13.80
C ARG A 224 -8.29 -2.60 14.11
N ALA A 225 -7.41 -3.02 13.21
CA ALA A 225 -6.53 -4.16 13.44
C ALA A 225 -5.54 -3.93 14.61
N ALA A 226 -5.09 -2.70 14.83
CA ALA A 226 -4.18 -2.37 15.93
C ALA A 226 -4.82 -2.38 17.32
N TYR A 227 -6.15 -2.24 17.38
CA TYR A 227 -6.96 -2.33 18.61
C TYR A 227 -7.67 -3.67 18.77
N TRP A 228 -7.55 -4.58 17.79
CA TRP A 228 -8.23 -5.87 17.86
C TRP A 228 -7.65 -6.73 18.97
N GLN A 229 -8.53 -7.26 19.81
CA GLN A 229 -8.20 -8.20 20.89
C GLN A 229 -8.89 -9.54 20.63
N PRO A 230 -8.28 -10.67 21.03
CA PRO A 230 -8.97 -11.95 20.96
C PRO A 230 -10.18 -11.89 21.89
N LYS A 231 -11.25 -12.62 21.53
CA LYS A 231 -12.31 -12.90 22.50
C LYS A 231 -11.66 -13.69 23.64
N THR A 232 -11.71 -13.17 24.87
CA THR A 232 -11.37 -13.92 26.07
C THR A 232 -12.30 -15.13 26.12
N SER A 233 -11.72 -16.33 26.05
CA SER A 233 -12.42 -17.59 26.35
C SER A 233 -12.75 -17.68 27.83
#